data_AF-A0A285TPQ0-F1
#
_entry.id   AF-A0A285TPQ0-F1
#
_cell.length_a   1.000
_cell.length_b   1.000
_cell.length_c   1.000
_cell.angle_alpha   90.00
_cell.angle_beta   90.00
_cell.angle_gamma   90.00
#
_symmetry.space_group_name_H-M   'P 1'
#
loop_
_entity.id
_entity.type
_entity.pdbx_description
1 polymer ?
#
loop_
_entity_poly.entity_id
_entity_poly.type
_entity_poly.pdbx_seq_one_letter_code
_entity_poly.pdbx_strand_id
1 'polypeptide(L)'
;MSKILFTDHEQNLLKKHPYVKAVSDKAITYTDEFKALAIKEYKEGKFPRQIFEDAGFDIEIVGIERAKSALKRWRAAYQENGLEGLEDSRKYHSGRPLERELSIEEKYARLEAQNALLRAENELLKKIDLAERLLVKKKKH
;
A
#
# COMPACT_ATOMS: atom_id res chain seq x y z
N MET A 1 16.66 -17.25 2.82
CA MET A 1 15.72 -16.98 3.93
C MET A 1 16.52 -17.02 5.22
N SER A 2 16.57 -15.92 5.97
CA SER A 2 17.22 -15.93 7.30
C SER A 2 16.46 -16.89 8.21
N LYS A 3 17.17 -17.81 8.89
CA LYS A 3 16.56 -18.71 9.89
C LYS A 3 16.21 -18.01 11.21
N ILE A 4 16.51 -16.71 11.30
CA ILE A 4 16.35 -15.90 12.50
C ILE A 4 14.88 -15.53 12.66
N LEU A 5 14.35 -15.76 13.86
CA LEU A 5 13.01 -15.35 14.27
C LEU A 5 13.10 -14.10 15.14
N PHE A 6 12.09 -13.24 15.06
CA PHE A 6 11.96 -12.09 15.94
C PHE A 6 11.42 -12.53 17.31
N THR A 7 12.11 -12.10 18.35
CA THR A 7 11.64 -12.21 19.74
C THR A 7 10.40 -11.33 19.96
N ASP A 8 9.61 -11.65 20.99
CA ASP A 8 8.42 -10.86 21.32
C ASP A 8 8.75 -9.39 21.59
N HIS A 9 9.92 -9.12 22.17
CA HIS A 9 10.42 -7.76 22.41
C HIS A 9 10.68 -7.02 21.09
N GLU A 10 11.42 -7.62 20.15
CA GLU A 10 11.70 -7.03 18.84
C GLU A 10 10.42 -6.81 18.04
N GLN A 11 9.48 -7.75 18.10
CA GLN A 11 8.18 -7.61 17.45
C GLN A 11 7.40 -6.40 18.01
N ASN A 12 7.40 -6.22 19.34
CA ASN A 12 6.72 -5.10 19.98
C ASN A 12 7.37 -3.74 19.67
N LEU A 13 8.70 -3.71 19.52
CA LEU A 13 9.41 -2.51 19.09
C LEU A 13 9.04 -2.15 17.65
N LEU A 14 9.12 -3.13 16.74
CA LEU A 14 8.82 -2.93 15.33
C LEU A 14 7.34 -2.56 15.09
N LYS A 15 6.40 -3.14 15.85
CA LYS A 15 4.95 -2.80 15.75
C LYS A 15 4.63 -1.34 16.07
N LYS A 16 5.47 -0.65 16.85
CA LYS A 16 5.28 0.78 17.18
C LYS A 16 5.77 1.70 16.07
N HIS A 17 6.53 1.19 15.11
CA HIS A 17 7.15 2.00 14.07
C HIS A 17 6.12 2.42 13.00
N PRO A 18 6.07 3.70 12.58
CA PRO A 18 5.04 4.21 11.66
C PRO A 18 5.02 3.52 10.29
N TYR A 19 6.19 3.04 9.83
CA TYR A 19 6.33 2.34 8.55
C TYR A 19 6.11 0.82 8.61
N VAL A 20 5.65 0.31 9.75
CA VAL A 20 5.34 -1.11 9.94
C VAL A 20 3.84 -1.30 10.05
N LYS A 21 3.29 -2.12 9.15
CA LYS A 21 1.88 -2.48 9.12
C LYS A 21 1.58 -3.69 10.02
N ALA A 22 2.45 -4.69 9.98
CA ALA A 22 2.32 -5.90 10.80
C ALA A 22 3.67 -6.60 10.96
N VAL A 23 3.83 -7.34 12.05
CA VAL A 23 5.03 -8.13 12.33
C VAL A 23 4.61 -9.51 12.81
N SER A 24 5.25 -10.54 12.25
CA SER A 24 5.22 -11.91 12.75
C SER A 24 6.61 -12.34 13.21
N ASP A 25 6.71 -13.53 13.78
CA ASP A 25 7.96 -14.20 14.12
C ASP A 25 8.99 -14.23 12.97
N LYS A 26 8.54 -14.28 11.71
CA LYS A 26 9.38 -14.48 10.52
C LYS A 26 9.45 -13.28 9.60
N ALA A 27 8.46 -12.40 9.63
CA ALA A 27 8.27 -11.41 8.58
C ALA A 27 7.78 -10.07 9.11
N ILE A 28 8.22 -9.01 8.44
CA ILE A 28 7.74 -7.65 8.64
C ILE A 28 6.94 -7.27 7.39
N THR A 29 5.72 -6.80 7.59
CA THR A 29 4.89 -6.19 6.56
C THR A 29 5.01 -4.69 6.69
N TYR A 30 5.53 -4.04 5.65
CA TYR A 30 5.73 -2.60 5.60
C TYR A 30 4.52 -1.89 5.01
N THR A 31 4.33 -0.63 5.38
CA THR A 31 3.28 0.22 4.80
C THR A 31 3.55 0.52 3.33
N ASP A 32 2.48 0.79 2.58
CA ASP A 32 2.60 1.12 1.15
C ASP A 32 3.38 2.43 0.94
N GLU A 33 3.21 3.39 1.86
CA GLU A 33 3.97 4.64 1.91
C GLU A 33 5.48 4.42 2.02
N PHE A 34 5.92 3.54 2.91
CA PHE A 34 7.34 3.27 3.09
C PHE A 34 7.95 2.58 1.87
N LYS A 35 7.22 1.67 1.23
CA LYS A 35 7.68 1.04 -0.01
C LYS A 35 7.91 2.09 -1.11
N ALA A 36 6.98 3.04 -1.26
CA ALA A 36 7.10 4.13 -2.22
C ALA A 36 8.29 5.04 -1.91
N LEU A 37 8.48 5.41 -0.64
CA LEU A 37 9.64 6.16 -0.16
C LEU A 37 10.94 5.42 -0.49
N ALA A 38 11.02 4.13 -0.14
CA ALA A 38 12.21 3.32 -0.36
C ALA A 38 12.60 3.23 -1.85
N ILE A 39 11.62 3.14 -2.76
CA ILE A 39 11.89 3.16 -4.21
C ILE A 39 12.38 4.54 -4.68
N LYS A 40 11.81 5.62 -4.15
CA LYS A 40 12.27 6.98 -4.45
C LYS A 40 13.73 7.17 -4.04
N GLU A 41 14.04 6.91 -2.78
CA GLU A 41 15.39 7.05 -2.21
C GLU A 41 16.41 6.13 -2.91
N TYR A 42 15.99 4.93 -3.32
CA TYR A 42 16.84 4.03 -4.10
C TYR A 42 17.18 4.59 -5.49
N LYS A 43 16.21 5.24 -6.17
CA LYS A 43 16.48 5.91 -7.46
C LYS A 43 17.44 7.08 -7.32
N GLU A 44 17.47 7.72 -6.15
CA GLU A 44 18.45 8.77 -5.80
C GLU A 44 19.84 8.19 -5.47
N GLY A 45 20.01 6.86 -5.49
CA GLY A 45 21.29 6.18 -5.34
C GLY A 45 21.60 5.68 -3.92
N LYS A 46 20.66 5.81 -2.97
CA LYS A 46 20.86 5.31 -1.61
C LYS A 46 20.85 3.78 -1.55
N PHE A 47 21.66 3.23 -0.65
CA PHE A 47 21.73 1.79 -0.41
C PHE A 47 20.61 1.33 0.54
N PRO A 48 20.20 0.04 0.49
CA PRO A 48 19.15 -0.50 1.37
C PRO A 48 19.39 -0.23 2.86
N ARG A 49 20.66 -0.28 3.32
CA ARG A 49 21.01 0.03 4.70
C ARG A 49 20.59 1.46 5.07
N GLN A 50 21.05 2.43 4.28
CA GLN A 50 20.78 3.85 4.49
C GLN A 50 19.30 4.16 4.44
N ILE A 51 18.57 3.61 3.46
CA ILE A 51 17.13 3.86 3.31
C ILE A 51 16.35 3.46 4.57
N PHE A 52 16.73 2.34 5.18
CA PHE A 52 16.07 1.84 6.39
C PHE A 52 16.54 2.59 7.64
N GLU A 53 17.83 2.90 7.78
CA GLU A 53 18.36 3.71 8.88
C GLU A 53 17.79 5.14 8.87
N ASP A 54 17.76 5.80 7.71
CA ASP A 54 17.16 7.14 7.51
C ASP A 54 15.67 7.15 7.86
N ALA A 55 14.99 6.02 7.64
CA ALA A 55 13.59 5.84 7.98
C ALA A 55 13.35 5.45 9.44
N GLY A 56 14.40 5.37 10.26
CA GLY A 56 14.32 5.09 11.70
C GLY A 56 14.35 3.61 12.08
N PHE A 57 14.64 2.71 11.14
CA PHE A 57 14.77 1.29 11.46
C PHE A 57 16.15 0.94 12.01
N ASP A 58 16.17 0.10 13.04
CA ASP A 58 17.38 -0.56 13.49
C ASP A 58 17.71 -1.75 12.56
N ILE A 59 18.81 -1.62 11.81
CA ILE A 59 19.28 -2.65 10.87
C ILE A 59 19.75 -3.92 11.56
N GLU A 60 20.23 -3.84 12.81
CA GLU A 60 20.65 -5.03 13.55
C GLU A 60 19.43 -5.89 13.90
N ILE A 61 18.31 -5.25 14.22
CA ILE A 61 17.03 -5.94 14.48
C ILE A 61 16.41 -6.43 13.16
N VAL A 62 16.23 -5.56 12.18
CA VAL A 62 15.56 -5.90 10.90
C VAL A 62 16.38 -6.92 10.11
N GLY A 63 17.70 -6.79 10.12
CA GLY A 63 18.65 -7.58 9.36
C GLY A 63 18.85 -7.04 7.93
N ILE A 64 20.11 -6.80 7.58
CA ILE A 64 20.50 -6.23 6.28
C ILE A 64 20.02 -7.06 5.07
N GLU A 65 20.04 -8.38 5.17
CA GLU A 65 19.59 -9.26 4.09
C GLU A 65 18.07 -9.19 3.89
N ARG A 66 17.29 -8.93 4.95
CA ARG A 66 15.84 -8.68 4.83
C ARG A 66 15.58 -7.35 4.14
N ALA A 67 16.31 -6.29 4.50
CA ALA A 67 16.20 -4.97 3.87
C ALA A 67 16.54 -5.03 2.36
N LYS A 68 17.67 -5.66 2.00
CA LYS A 68 18.05 -5.89 0.59
C LYS A 68 17.00 -6.68 -0.18
N SER A 69 16.50 -7.78 0.41
CA SER A 69 15.49 -8.64 -0.21
C SER A 69 14.14 -7.93 -0.37
N ALA A 70 13.75 -7.11 0.60
CA ALA A 70 12.54 -6.30 0.54
C ALA A 70 12.65 -5.28 -0.60
N LEU A 71 13.73 -4.51 -0.66
CA LEU A 71 13.94 -3.51 -1.70
C LEU A 71 13.98 -4.15 -3.10
N LYS A 72 14.64 -5.31 -3.25
CA LYS A 72 14.65 -6.06 -4.51
C LYS A 72 13.23 -6.42 -4.97
N ARG A 73 12.38 -6.92 -4.07
CA ARG A 73 10.99 -7.27 -4.40
C ARG A 73 10.18 -6.03 -4.80
N TRP A 74 10.30 -4.94 -4.05
CA TRP A 74 9.58 -3.71 -4.35
C TRP A 74 10.02 -3.11 -5.68
N ARG A 75 11.32 -3.16 -5.98
CA ARG A 75 11.85 -2.68 -7.27
C ARG A 75 11.24 -3.46 -8.42
N ALA A 76 11.19 -4.79 -8.33
CA ALA A 76 10.60 -5.62 -9.37
C ALA A 76 9.11 -5.29 -9.56
N ALA A 77 8.35 -5.21 -8.46
CA ALA A 77 6.93 -4.87 -8.52
C ALA A 77 6.68 -3.47 -9.11
N TYR A 78 7.53 -2.50 -8.76
CA TYR A 78 7.45 -1.14 -9.30
C TYR A 78 7.80 -1.07 -10.79
N GLN A 79 8.75 -1.89 -11.26
CA GLN A 79 9.09 -1.96 -12.68
C GLN A 79 7.96 -2.56 -13.53
N GLU A 80 7.18 -3.47 -12.95
CA GLU A 80 6.07 -4.14 -13.63
C GLU A 80 4.80 -3.26 -13.66
N ASN A 81 4.39 -2.74 -12.50
CA ASN A 81 3.08 -2.10 -12.32
C ASN A 81 3.15 -0.70 -11.67
N GLY A 82 4.31 -0.07 -11.63
CA GLY A 82 4.47 1.27 -11.04
C GLY A 82 4.12 1.33 -9.55
N LEU A 83 3.48 2.42 -9.12
CA LEU A 83 3.06 2.60 -7.72
C LEU A 83 1.99 1.60 -7.30
N GLU A 84 1.10 1.19 -8.21
CA GLU A 84 0.06 0.19 -7.92
C GLU A 84 0.68 -1.16 -7.55
N GLY A 85 1.82 -1.52 -8.16
CA GLY A 85 2.56 -2.74 -7.81
C GLY A 85 3.11 -2.77 -6.39
N LEU A 86 3.27 -1.62 -5.73
CA LEU A 86 3.74 -1.53 -4.34
C LEU A 86 2.60 -1.67 -3.33
N GLU A 87 1.37 -1.43 -3.77
CA GLU A 87 0.19 -1.40 -2.95
C GLU A 87 -0.22 -2.81 -2.49
N ASP A 88 -0.72 -2.92 -1.25
CA ASP A 88 -1.23 -4.19 -0.74
C ASP A 88 -2.57 -4.55 -1.40
N SER A 89 -2.52 -5.31 -2.50
CA SER A 89 -3.70 -5.67 -3.30
C SER A 89 -4.77 -6.46 -2.55
N ARG A 90 -4.44 -7.07 -1.40
CA ARG A 90 -5.39 -7.84 -0.58
C ARG A 90 -6.60 -7.02 -0.14
N LYS A 91 -6.49 -5.70 -0.06
CA LYS A 91 -7.61 -4.81 0.28
C LYS A 91 -8.73 -4.77 -0.76
N TYR A 92 -8.44 -5.15 -1.99
CA TYR A 92 -9.41 -5.18 -3.08
C TYR A 92 -10.00 -6.58 -3.32
N HIS A 93 -9.48 -7.60 -2.64
CA HIS A 93 -9.89 -8.99 -2.86
C HIS A 93 -10.83 -9.45 -1.74
N SER A 94 -12.05 -9.87 -2.11
CA SER A 94 -13.10 -10.31 -1.18
C SER A 94 -13.00 -11.80 -0.78
N GLY A 95 -11.78 -12.35 -0.77
CA GLY A 95 -11.54 -13.75 -0.44
C GLY A 95 -11.92 -14.71 -1.57
N ARG A 96 -12.35 -15.93 -1.19
CA ARG A 96 -12.72 -16.97 -2.16
C ARG A 96 -14.02 -16.56 -2.89
N PRO A 97 -14.07 -16.59 -4.23
CA PRO A 97 -15.30 -16.37 -4.98
C PRO A 97 -16.40 -17.37 -4.58
N LEU A 98 -17.65 -16.90 -4.57
CA LEU A 98 -18.81 -17.77 -4.34
C LEU A 98 -19.02 -18.65 -5.58
N GLU A 99 -19.04 -19.98 -5.40
CA GLU A 99 -19.22 -20.93 -6.51
C GLU A 99 -20.69 -21.16 -6.88
N ARG A 100 -21.63 -20.94 -5.95
CA ARG A 100 -23.07 -21.06 -6.24
C ARG A 100 -23.62 -19.86 -7.00
N GLU A 101 -24.68 -20.08 -7.77
CA GLU A 101 -25.45 -18.97 -8.35
C GLU A 101 -26.14 -18.13 -7.27
N LEU A 102 -26.22 -16.82 -7.56
CA LEU A 102 -26.92 -15.86 -6.72
C LEU A 102 -28.42 -15.91 -6.99
N SER A 103 -29.22 -15.75 -5.93
CA SER A 103 -30.65 -15.49 -6.03
C SER A 103 -30.91 -14.19 -6.79
N ILE A 104 -32.12 -14.05 -7.35
CA ILE A 104 -32.57 -12.82 -8.02
C ILE A 104 -32.51 -11.63 -7.06
N GLU A 105 -32.91 -11.81 -5.81
CA GLU A 105 -32.84 -10.77 -4.77
C GLU A 105 -31.41 -10.34 -4.48
N GLU A 106 -30.47 -11.30 -4.38
CA GLU A 106 -29.05 -11.02 -4.18
C GLU A 106 -28.45 -10.28 -5.38
N LYS A 107 -28.84 -10.65 -6.61
CA LYS A 107 -28.45 -9.93 -7.84
C LYS A 107 -28.99 -8.51 -7.85
N TYR A 108 -30.25 -8.32 -7.46
CA TYR A 108 -30.88 -7.00 -7.38
C TYR A 108 -30.17 -6.10 -6.37
N ALA A 109 -29.92 -6.60 -5.16
CA ALA A 109 -29.21 -5.86 -4.12
C ALA A 109 -27.80 -5.44 -4.56
N ARG A 110 -27.06 -6.32 -5.27
CA ARG A 110 -25.75 -5.96 -5.84
C ARG A 110 -25.85 -4.87 -6.91
N LEU A 111 -26.83 -4.96 -7.81
CA LEU A 111 -27.05 -3.95 -8.84
C LEU A 111 -27.45 -2.60 -8.24
N GLU A 112 -28.26 -2.61 -7.18
CA GLU A 112 -28.64 -1.39 -6.46
C GLU A 112 -27.42 -0.73 -5.80
N ALA A 113 -26.58 -1.51 -5.11
CA ALA A 113 -25.34 -1.02 -4.52
C ALA A 113 -24.38 -0.46 -5.58
N GLN A 114 -24.24 -1.12 -6.72
CA GLN A 114 -23.41 -0.64 -7.83
C GLN A 114 -23.93 0.68 -8.41
N ASN A 115 -25.25 0.80 -8.59
CA ASN A 115 -25.87 2.04 -9.05
C ASN A 115 -25.67 3.18 -8.05
N ALA A 116 -25.78 2.91 -6.75
CA ALA A 116 -25.53 3.91 -5.70
C ALA A 116 -24.08 4.41 -5.73
N LEU A 117 -23.11 3.50 -5.86
CA LEU A 117 -21.69 3.85 -5.97
C LEU A 117 -21.42 4.73 -7.21
N LEU A 118 -21.90 4.31 -8.38
CA LEU A 118 -21.73 5.05 -9.63
C LEU A 118 -22.35 6.46 -9.56
N ARG A 119 -23.48 6.61 -8.88
CA ARG A 119 -24.10 7.93 -8.66
C ARG A 119 -23.19 8.81 -7.80
N ALA A 120 -22.65 8.28 -6.70
CA ALA A 120 -21.74 9.01 -5.82
C ALA A 120 -20.45 9.44 -6.55
N GLU A 121 -19.86 8.56 -7.35
CA GLU A 121 -18.68 8.87 -8.17
C GLU A 121 -18.96 10.01 -9.17
N ASN A 122 -20.10 9.95 -9.86
CA ASN A 122 -20.52 11.00 -10.78
C ASN A 122 -20.76 12.34 -10.08
N GLU A 123 -21.32 12.33 -8.87
CA GLU A 123 -21.46 13.56 -8.07
C GLU A 123 -20.11 14.15 -7.68
N LEU A 124 -19.15 13.31 -7.29
CA LEU A 124 -17.79 13.75 -6.95
C LEU A 124 -17.10 14.37 -8.17
N LEU A 125 -17.17 13.74 -9.34
CA LEU A 125 -16.61 14.26 -10.60
C LEU A 125 -17.20 15.63 -10.95
N LYS A 126 -18.52 15.79 -10.81
CA LYS A 126 -19.19 17.10 -11.02
C LYS A 126 -18.68 18.17 -10.06
N LYS A 127 -18.46 17.84 -8.78
CA LYS A 127 -17.90 18.77 -7.79
C LYS A 127 -16.47 19.18 -8.13
N ILE A 128 -15.64 18.24 -8.61
CA ILE A 128 -14.26 18.52 -9.04
C ILE A 128 -14.25 19.46 -10.24
N ASP A 129 -15.03 19.17 -11.30
CA ASP A 129 -15.13 20.04 -12.49
C ASP A 129 -15.59 21.46 -12.14
N LEU A 130 -16.56 21.59 -11.23
CA LEU A 130 -16.99 22.90 -10.73
C LEU A 130 -15.86 23.64 -9.98
N ALA A 131 -15.12 22.96 -9.11
CA ALA A 131 -14.01 23.56 -8.38
C ALA A 131 -12.89 24.02 -9.34
N GLU A 132 -12.55 23.22 -10.35
CA GLU A 132 -11.57 23.57 -11.37
C GLU A 132 -11.99 24.79 -12.18
N ARG A 133 -13.26 24.86 -12.63
CA ARG A 133 -13.80 26.02 -13.34
C ARG A 133 -13.74 27.30 -12.50
N LEU A 134 -14.03 27.21 -11.21
CA LEU A 134 -13.95 28.36 -10.29
C LEU A 134 -12.51 28.83 -10.09
N LEU A 135 -11.54 27.91 -10.00
CA LEU A 135 -10.11 28.23 -9.92
C LEU A 135 -9.59 28.92 -11.18
N VAL A 136 -9.99 28.44 -12.37
CA VAL A 136 -9.64 29.08 -13.65
C VAL A 136 -10.20 30.50 -13.75
N LYS A 137 -11.44 30.71 -13.30
CA LYS A 137 -12.04 32.05 -13.27
C LYS A 137 -11.31 33.01 -12.32
N LYS A 138 -10.87 32.54 -11.15
CA LYS A 138 -10.10 33.36 -10.19
C LYS A 138 -8.70 33.76 -10.68
N LYS A 139 -8.04 32.94 -11.52
CA LYS A 139 -6.71 33.26 -12.09
C LYS A 139 -6.74 34.29 -13.23
N LYS A 140 -7.92 34.61 -13.77
CA LYS A 140 -8.11 35.57 -14.87
C LYS A 140 -8.46 37.00 -14.40
N HIS A 141 -8.52 37.22 -13.09
CA HIS A 141 -8.65 38.52 -12.44
C HIS A 141 -7.33 38.86 -11.72
#